data_AF-A0A9C7CBB5-F1
#
_entry.id   AF-A0A9C7CBB5-F1
#
_cell.length_a   1.000
_cell.length_b   1.000
_cell.length_c   1.000
_cell.angle_alpha   90.00
_cell.angle_beta   90.00
_cell.angle_gamma   90.00
#
_symmetry.space_group_name_H-M   'P 1'
#
loop_
_entity.id
_entity.type
_entity.pdbx_description
1 polymer ?
#
loop_
_entity_poly.entity_id
_entity_poly.type
_entity_poly.pdbx_seq_one_letter_code
_entity_poly.pdbx_strand_id
1 'polypeptide(L)'
;MQLVNLLFYCSFGVVVLLMFIGAQRRSDKVARSKYWPISLGLITLASFTFVLAGLTPIVFLSIANVSMIFSGIAVVLFIRSWDVKNQELKLQYFWIIFFVCIVVYEFLRVYFSFSFRVYLITSVVGAISLLGLVETMLVSGGDKRFQFNVLKVAFILQFILLLVRAFNINVGTSIASVYQEEVLSATLRFMAMGSTLIIFISINNILFENLVGLERKKSIDAELKMLSSLNALAMARDNETGAHIVRTQEYVRCLANRIRNQGDYVAELSDDVIDNIHKAAPLHDVGKVGIPDGILYKQGSLTKEEWGVMKTHTLIGENVLASAKSQLPDKLGMDVIDVAIEIAGAHHEQWDGGGYPRGLKGNQIPLSARIMALADMYDALISERVYKSGWEHEEAVNEILSKRGTHFDPVVVEAFAAERDRFQIIAQRHRDLMGEEKPFVDSIETFDHKLRRSEEKFEFLFEHSPIGMAMVDFLTGDFVEVNTSLLNSTQYTKEEFLKLSFWDITPPEYQPQEEQQLEDLKTKGSFGPNRKEYIRKDGTRFPILIRGFIITDVDSRQLVWGIIEDLSERLQ
;
A
#
# COMPACT_ATOMS: atom_id res chain seq x y z
N MET A 1 -32.74 -30.82 29.88
CA MET A 1 -32.62 -30.75 28.41
C MET A 1 -33.18 -29.47 27.80
N GLN A 2 -34.46 -29.11 28.02
CA GLN A 2 -35.02 -27.87 27.46
C GLN A 2 -34.24 -26.59 27.85
N LEU A 3 -33.94 -26.41 29.14
CA LEU A 3 -33.13 -25.27 29.61
C LEU A 3 -31.74 -25.23 28.96
N VAL A 4 -31.10 -26.40 28.77
CA VAL A 4 -29.78 -26.51 28.12
C VAL A 4 -29.87 -26.06 26.66
N ASN A 5 -30.91 -26.44 25.93
CA ASN A 5 -31.11 -25.99 24.54
C ASN A 5 -31.33 -24.49 24.46
N LEU A 6 -32.18 -23.92 25.34
CA LEU A 6 -32.43 -22.48 25.38
C LEU A 6 -31.14 -21.70 25.65
N LEU A 7 -30.35 -22.12 26.64
CA LEU A 7 -29.06 -21.50 26.95
C LEU A 7 -28.08 -21.63 25.79
N PHE A 8 -28.02 -22.79 25.13
CA PHE A 8 -27.15 -23.01 23.97
C PHE A 8 -27.51 -22.09 22.79
N TYR A 9 -28.78 -22.05 22.37
CA TYR A 9 -29.20 -21.20 21.26
C TYR A 9 -29.05 -19.71 21.59
N CYS A 10 -29.31 -19.30 22.82
CA CYS A 10 -29.10 -17.92 23.25
C CYS A 10 -27.62 -17.54 23.19
N SER A 11 -26.74 -18.34 23.80
CA SER A 11 -25.29 -18.08 23.79
C SER A 11 -24.69 -18.11 22.40
N PHE A 12 -25.03 -19.11 21.58
CA PHE A 12 -24.62 -19.18 20.17
C PHE A 12 -25.12 -17.97 19.37
N GLY A 13 -26.39 -17.59 19.55
CA GLY A 13 -26.98 -16.42 18.90
C GLY A 13 -26.27 -15.11 19.25
N VAL A 14 -25.89 -14.90 20.51
CA VAL A 14 -25.12 -13.73 20.94
C VAL A 14 -23.75 -13.68 20.28
N VAL A 15 -23.02 -14.80 20.23
CA VAL A 15 -21.70 -14.86 19.58
C VAL A 15 -21.81 -14.47 18.11
N VAL A 16 -22.78 -15.03 17.38
CA VAL A 16 -22.91 -14.74 15.95
C VAL A 16 -23.48 -13.33 15.71
N LEU A 17 -24.31 -12.79 16.60
CA LEU A 17 -24.77 -11.40 16.55
C LEU A 17 -23.58 -10.43 16.66
N LEU A 18 -22.62 -10.70 17.54
CA LEU A 18 -21.40 -9.88 17.64
C LEU A 18 -20.57 -9.94 16.36
N MET A 19 -20.44 -11.13 15.75
CA MET A 19 -19.80 -11.28 14.44
C MET A 19 -20.55 -10.49 13.35
N PHE A 20 -21.89 -10.52 13.35
CA PHE A 20 -22.73 -9.77 12.41
C PHE A 20 -22.52 -8.25 12.53
N ILE A 21 -22.55 -7.72 13.76
CA ILE A 21 -22.29 -6.29 14.03
C ILE A 21 -20.89 -5.90 13.54
N GLY A 22 -19.89 -6.74 13.81
CA GLY A 22 -18.52 -6.54 13.32
C GLY A 22 -18.45 -6.55 11.79
N ALA A 23 -19.17 -7.45 11.12
CA ALA A 23 -19.20 -7.53 9.67
C ALA A 23 -19.89 -6.32 9.01
N GLN A 24 -20.96 -5.78 9.61
CA GLN A 24 -21.64 -4.59 9.09
C GLN A 24 -20.80 -3.31 9.17
N ARG A 25 -19.86 -3.23 10.11
CA ARG A 25 -19.00 -2.06 10.29
C ARG A 25 -17.76 -2.04 9.39
N ARG A 26 -17.47 -3.12 8.64
CA ARG A 26 -16.32 -3.17 7.73
C ARG A 26 -16.66 -2.49 6.39
N SER A 27 -15.80 -1.57 5.94
CA SER A 27 -15.96 -0.81 4.69
C SER A 27 -15.23 -1.44 3.48
N ASP A 28 -14.61 -2.60 3.68
CA ASP A 28 -13.64 -3.14 2.74
C ASP A 28 -14.26 -3.71 1.45
N LYS A 29 -13.51 -3.69 0.34
CA LYS A 29 -14.00 -4.24 -0.95
C LYS A 29 -14.40 -5.72 -0.90
N VAL A 30 -13.87 -6.51 0.04
CA VAL A 30 -14.27 -7.92 0.27
C VAL A 30 -15.59 -8.03 1.05
N ALA A 31 -15.96 -7.00 1.82
CA ALA A 31 -17.29 -6.85 2.42
C ALA A 31 -18.38 -6.49 1.39
N ARG A 32 -18.04 -6.27 0.10
CA ARG A 32 -19.02 -6.02 -0.96
C ARG A 32 -19.91 -7.22 -1.27
N SER A 33 -19.49 -8.44 -0.94
CA SER A 33 -20.40 -9.59 -1.07
C SER A 33 -21.43 -9.52 0.05
N LYS A 34 -22.67 -9.24 -0.34
CA LYS A 34 -23.80 -9.06 0.58
C LYS A 34 -24.10 -10.33 1.38
N TYR A 35 -23.63 -11.49 0.91
CA TYR A 35 -23.96 -12.79 1.47
C TYR A 35 -23.31 -13.11 2.82
N TRP A 36 -22.13 -12.56 3.13
CA TRP A 36 -21.50 -12.78 4.44
C TRP A 36 -22.30 -12.19 5.61
N PRO A 37 -22.63 -10.89 5.62
CA PRO A 37 -23.47 -10.33 6.68
C PRO A 37 -24.89 -10.95 6.67
N ILE A 38 -25.42 -11.32 5.50
CA ILE A 38 -26.71 -12.03 5.42
C ILE A 38 -26.65 -13.38 6.13
N SER A 39 -25.60 -14.17 5.93
CA SER A 39 -25.41 -15.45 6.61
C SER A 39 -25.41 -15.28 8.13
N LEU A 40 -24.56 -14.37 8.64
CA LEU A 40 -24.48 -14.08 10.07
C LEU A 40 -25.80 -13.55 10.64
N GLY A 41 -26.52 -12.72 9.89
CA GLY A 41 -27.84 -12.22 10.28
C GLY A 41 -28.89 -13.34 10.34
N LEU A 42 -28.93 -14.22 9.35
CA LEU A 42 -29.89 -15.33 9.27
C LEU A 42 -29.66 -16.39 10.33
N ILE A 43 -28.42 -16.75 10.64
CA ILE A 43 -28.15 -17.71 11.72
C ILE A 43 -28.37 -17.09 13.11
N THR A 44 -28.17 -15.77 13.25
CA THR A 44 -28.56 -15.03 14.46
C THR A 44 -30.08 -15.08 14.64
N LEU A 45 -30.83 -14.78 13.58
CA LEU A 45 -32.28 -14.92 13.55
C LEU A 45 -32.71 -16.35 13.88
N ALA A 46 -32.08 -17.36 13.28
CA ALA A 46 -32.35 -18.77 13.56
C ALA A 46 -32.18 -19.10 15.04
N SER A 47 -31.09 -18.63 15.65
CA SER A 47 -30.75 -18.92 17.04
C SER A 47 -31.76 -18.32 18.02
N PHE A 48 -32.12 -17.04 17.87
CA PHE A 48 -33.14 -16.43 18.72
C PHE A 48 -34.55 -16.99 18.46
N THR A 49 -34.87 -17.36 17.22
CA THR A 49 -36.15 -17.99 16.91
C THR A 49 -36.24 -19.44 17.43
N PHE A 50 -35.14 -20.18 17.53
CA PHE A 50 -35.11 -21.46 18.26
C PHE A 50 -35.39 -21.28 19.76
N VAL A 51 -34.90 -20.21 20.38
CA VAL A 51 -35.24 -19.86 21.77
C VAL A 51 -36.75 -19.62 21.90
N LEU A 52 -37.33 -18.79 21.02
CA LEU A 52 -38.77 -18.49 21.03
C LEU A 52 -39.63 -19.72 20.71
N ALA A 53 -39.18 -20.60 19.81
CA ALA A 53 -39.87 -21.85 19.47
C ALA A 53 -39.96 -22.81 20.65
N GLY A 54 -39.01 -22.73 21.60
CA GLY A 54 -39.08 -23.47 22.86
C GLY A 54 -40.19 -23.01 23.80
N LEU A 55 -40.67 -21.77 23.62
CA LEU A 55 -41.77 -21.17 24.38
C LEU A 55 -43.11 -21.31 23.62
N THR A 56 -43.10 -21.05 22.30
CA THR A 56 -44.28 -21.10 21.42
C THR A 56 -43.93 -21.76 20.06
N PRO A 57 -44.29 -23.03 19.83
CA PRO A 57 -43.74 -23.82 18.70
C PRO A 57 -44.26 -23.51 17.30
N ILE A 58 -45.17 -22.54 17.12
CA ILE A 58 -45.99 -22.40 15.90
C ILE A 58 -45.13 -21.96 14.70
N VAL A 59 -45.00 -20.66 14.47
CA VAL A 59 -44.32 -20.11 13.28
C VAL A 59 -42.82 -20.00 13.49
N PHE A 60 -42.39 -19.86 14.76
CA PHE A 60 -40.98 -19.65 15.10
C PHE A 60 -40.08 -20.82 14.71
N LEU A 61 -40.58 -22.06 14.77
CA LEU A 61 -39.81 -23.24 14.36
C LEU A 61 -39.54 -23.25 12.85
N SER A 62 -40.50 -22.75 12.06
CA SER A 62 -40.37 -22.66 10.60
C SER A 62 -39.37 -21.59 10.20
N ILE A 63 -39.47 -20.40 10.83
CA ILE A 63 -38.49 -19.32 10.63
C ILE A 63 -37.09 -19.78 11.02
N ALA A 64 -36.95 -20.48 12.16
CA ALA A 64 -35.64 -20.92 12.66
C ALA A 64 -34.94 -21.89 11.70
N ASN A 65 -35.63 -22.95 11.27
CA ASN A 65 -35.06 -23.95 10.38
C ASN A 65 -34.71 -23.39 9.00
N VAL A 66 -35.60 -22.58 8.42
CA VAL A 66 -35.35 -21.97 7.10
C VAL A 66 -34.23 -20.93 7.17
N SER A 67 -34.16 -20.12 8.23
CA SER A 67 -33.06 -19.17 8.42
C SER A 67 -31.71 -19.86 8.59
N MET A 68 -31.67 -21.00 9.30
CA MET A 68 -30.45 -21.80 9.42
C MET A 68 -29.98 -22.36 8.05
N ILE A 69 -30.90 -22.88 7.24
CA ILE A 69 -30.61 -23.36 5.88
C ILE A 69 -30.07 -22.22 5.01
N PHE A 70 -30.76 -21.10 4.97
CA PHE A 70 -30.38 -19.97 4.12
C PHE A 70 -29.11 -19.27 4.59
N SER A 71 -28.78 -19.34 5.88
CA SER A 71 -27.45 -18.97 6.36
C SER A 71 -26.37 -19.81 5.68
N GLY A 72 -26.53 -21.14 5.64
CA GLY A 72 -25.58 -22.04 4.97
C GLY A 72 -25.47 -21.75 3.47
N ILE A 73 -26.60 -21.53 2.78
CA ILE A 73 -26.61 -21.13 1.36
C ILE A 73 -25.86 -19.81 1.16
N ALA A 74 -26.07 -18.83 2.05
CA ALA A 74 -25.36 -17.56 1.99
C ALA A 74 -23.85 -17.74 2.19
N VAL A 75 -23.38 -18.64 3.06
CA VAL A 75 -21.95 -18.99 3.15
C VAL A 75 -21.42 -19.53 1.82
N VAL A 76 -22.14 -20.46 1.19
CA VAL A 76 -21.74 -21.04 -0.10
C VAL A 76 -21.64 -19.96 -1.18
N LEU A 77 -22.67 -19.11 -1.30
CA LEU A 77 -22.67 -18.00 -2.26
C LEU A 77 -21.56 -17.00 -1.98
N PHE A 78 -21.25 -16.76 -0.70
CA PHE A 78 -20.14 -15.91 -0.30
C PHE A 78 -18.77 -16.51 -0.71
N ILE A 79 -18.52 -17.80 -0.46
CA ILE A 79 -17.28 -18.47 -0.88
C ILE A 79 -17.17 -18.45 -2.41
N ARG A 80 -18.28 -18.69 -3.12
CA ARG A 80 -18.34 -18.63 -4.57
C ARG A 80 -17.98 -17.26 -5.13
N SER A 81 -18.30 -16.18 -4.41
CA SER A 81 -17.94 -14.81 -4.79
C SER A 81 -16.42 -14.53 -4.75
N TRP A 82 -15.63 -15.42 -4.14
CA TRP A 82 -14.16 -15.30 -4.16
C TRP A 82 -13.54 -15.64 -5.52
N ASP A 83 -14.27 -16.30 -6.43
CA ASP A 83 -13.84 -16.49 -7.81
C ASP A 83 -14.46 -15.42 -8.72
N VAL A 84 -13.59 -14.62 -9.35
CA VAL A 84 -13.95 -13.51 -10.26
C VAL A 84 -14.79 -13.98 -11.46
N LYS A 85 -14.72 -15.26 -11.82
CA LYS A 85 -15.46 -15.82 -12.97
C LYS A 85 -16.94 -16.11 -12.69
N ASN A 86 -17.37 -16.13 -11.43
CA ASN A 86 -18.73 -16.47 -11.08
C ASN A 86 -19.63 -15.24 -11.00
N GLN A 87 -20.77 -15.28 -11.70
CA GLN A 87 -21.82 -14.28 -11.53
C GLN A 87 -22.51 -14.49 -10.16
N GLU A 88 -22.60 -13.43 -9.36
CA GLU A 88 -23.39 -13.45 -8.13
C GLU A 88 -24.88 -13.61 -8.45
N LEU A 89 -25.57 -14.46 -7.70
CA LEU A 89 -27.02 -14.56 -7.75
C LEU A 89 -27.61 -13.18 -7.41
N LYS A 90 -28.66 -12.73 -8.11
CA LYS A 90 -29.34 -11.49 -7.72
C LYS A 90 -29.99 -11.67 -6.35
N LEU A 91 -29.71 -10.73 -5.44
CA LEU A 91 -30.22 -10.76 -4.05
C LEU A 91 -31.75 -10.89 -3.96
N GLN A 92 -32.49 -10.37 -4.95
CA GLN A 92 -33.95 -10.50 -5.02
C GLN A 92 -34.40 -11.97 -5.08
N TYR A 93 -33.75 -12.81 -5.89
CA TYR A 93 -34.09 -14.23 -5.99
C TYR A 93 -33.80 -14.96 -4.67
N PHE A 94 -32.70 -14.61 -3.99
CA PHE A 94 -32.37 -15.19 -2.68
C PHE A 94 -33.52 -14.99 -1.68
N TRP A 95 -34.04 -13.75 -1.56
CA TRP A 95 -35.13 -13.44 -0.63
C TRP A 95 -36.48 -14.03 -1.05
N ILE A 96 -36.80 -14.04 -2.35
CA ILE A 96 -38.03 -14.67 -2.85
C ILE A 96 -38.05 -16.16 -2.46
N ILE A 97 -36.96 -16.88 -2.72
CA ILE A 97 -36.84 -18.30 -2.39
C ILE A 97 -36.90 -18.49 -0.85
N PHE A 98 -36.27 -17.60 -0.07
CA PHE A 98 -36.34 -17.64 1.39
C PHE A 98 -37.78 -17.61 1.92
N PHE A 99 -38.58 -16.64 1.48
CA PHE A 99 -39.97 -16.52 1.94
C PHE A 99 -40.86 -17.67 1.44
N VAL A 100 -40.66 -18.15 0.21
CA VAL A 100 -41.36 -19.35 -0.29
C VAL A 100 -41.02 -20.57 0.56
N CYS A 101 -39.76 -20.76 0.92
CA CYS A 101 -39.33 -21.87 1.77
C CYS A 101 -39.92 -21.81 3.18
N ILE A 102 -40.17 -20.63 3.75
CA ILE A 102 -40.90 -20.50 5.03
C ILE A 102 -42.31 -21.09 4.91
N VAL A 103 -43.05 -20.73 3.86
CA VAL A 103 -44.41 -21.23 3.63
C VAL A 103 -44.41 -22.74 3.37
N VAL A 104 -43.47 -23.23 2.55
CA VAL A 104 -43.32 -24.67 2.27
C VAL A 104 -42.97 -25.43 3.55
N TYR A 105 -42.06 -24.93 4.37
CA TYR A 105 -41.70 -25.60 5.61
C TYR A 105 -42.83 -25.58 6.63
N GLU A 106 -43.65 -24.52 6.67
CA GLU A 106 -44.84 -24.48 7.52
C GLU A 106 -45.86 -25.56 7.11
N PHE A 107 -46.04 -25.79 5.81
CA PHE A 107 -46.81 -26.93 5.31
C PHE A 107 -46.21 -28.27 5.79
N LEU A 108 -44.90 -28.46 5.65
CA LEU A 108 -44.23 -29.66 6.15
C LEU A 108 -44.39 -29.83 7.67
N ARG A 109 -44.39 -28.71 8.43
CA ARG A 109 -44.58 -28.70 9.88
C ARG A 109 -45.95 -29.27 10.27
N VAL A 110 -47.00 -28.93 9.52
CA VAL A 110 -48.39 -29.34 9.81
C VAL A 110 -48.66 -30.79 9.39
N TYR A 111 -48.16 -31.21 8.24
CA TYR A 111 -48.57 -32.48 7.63
C TYR A 111 -47.60 -33.65 7.82
N PHE A 112 -46.35 -33.40 8.22
CA PHE A 112 -45.33 -34.45 8.35
C PHE A 112 -44.90 -34.68 9.80
N SER A 113 -44.42 -35.89 10.06
CA SER A 113 -43.95 -36.30 11.39
C SER A 113 -42.72 -35.49 11.84
N PHE A 114 -42.53 -35.41 13.16
CA PHE A 114 -41.34 -34.78 13.73
C PHE A 114 -40.05 -35.40 13.19
N SER A 115 -39.96 -36.73 13.15
CA SER A 115 -38.78 -37.46 12.66
C SER A 115 -38.46 -37.14 11.21
N PHE A 116 -39.48 -37.06 10.34
CA PHE A 116 -39.29 -36.68 8.94
C PHE A 116 -38.68 -35.28 8.81
N ARG A 117 -39.20 -34.30 9.57
CA ARG A 117 -38.69 -32.92 9.54
C ARG A 117 -37.24 -32.83 10.01
N VAL A 118 -36.89 -33.54 11.10
CA VAL A 118 -35.50 -33.57 11.61
C VAL A 118 -34.56 -34.21 10.59
N TYR A 119 -34.96 -35.32 9.96
CA TYR A 119 -34.17 -35.97 8.91
C TYR A 119 -33.98 -35.05 7.70
N LEU A 120 -35.05 -34.40 7.23
CA LEU A 120 -35.01 -33.46 6.11
C LEU A 120 -34.04 -32.30 6.39
N ILE A 121 -34.19 -31.61 7.52
CA ILE A 121 -33.33 -30.48 7.87
C ILE A 121 -31.87 -30.92 8.00
N THR A 122 -31.60 -32.05 8.66
CA THR A 122 -30.23 -32.58 8.81
C THR A 122 -29.60 -32.88 7.46
N SER A 123 -30.36 -33.51 6.56
CA SER A 123 -29.89 -33.88 5.22
C SER A 123 -29.63 -32.65 4.35
N VAL A 124 -30.53 -31.66 4.40
CA VAL A 124 -30.38 -30.40 3.64
C VAL A 124 -29.16 -29.61 4.11
N VAL A 125 -28.98 -29.45 5.44
CA VAL A 125 -27.80 -28.77 5.97
C VAL A 125 -26.53 -29.54 5.63
N GLY A 126 -26.55 -30.89 5.70
CA GLY A 126 -25.43 -31.72 5.30
C GLY A 126 -25.05 -31.54 3.82
N ALA A 127 -26.04 -31.49 2.92
CA ALA A 127 -25.81 -31.22 1.51
C ALA A 127 -25.20 -29.82 1.28
N ILE A 128 -25.63 -28.81 2.04
CA ILE A 128 -25.06 -27.46 1.98
C ILE A 128 -23.61 -27.44 2.49
N SER A 129 -23.30 -28.18 3.56
CA SER A 129 -21.91 -28.32 4.04
C SER A 129 -21.01 -28.98 3.01
N LEU A 130 -21.50 -30.00 2.32
CA LEU A 130 -20.78 -30.64 1.21
C LEU A 130 -20.57 -29.65 0.04
N LEU A 131 -21.59 -28.88 -0.31
CA LEU A 131 -21.49 -27.85 -1.34
C LEU A 131 -20.47 -26.77 -0.95
N GLY A 132 -20.46 -26.33 0.30
CA GLY A 132 -19.46 -25.39 0.84
C GLY A 132 -18.03 -25.93 0.77
N LEU A 133 -17.83 -27.23 1.02
CA LEU A 133 -16.55 -27.90 0.81
C LEU A 133 -16.13 -27.85 -0.66
N VAL A 134 -17.03 -28.19 -1.58
CA VAL A 134 -16.76 -28.16 -3.03
C VAL A 134 -16.39 -26.75 -3.49
N GLU A 135 -17.17 -25.73 -3.14
CA GLU A 135 -16.86 -24.34 -3.50
C GLU A 135 -15.49 -23.92 -2.92
N THR A 136 -15.18 -24.29 -1.67
CA THR A 136 -13.87 -23.98 -1.07
C THR A 136 -12.70 -24.64 -1.82
N MET A 137 -12.90 -25.84 -2.37
CA MET A 137 -11.88 -26.54 -3.17
C MET A 137 -11.70 -25.93 -4.57
N LEU A 138 -12.73 -25.27 -5.11
CA LEU A 138 -12.68 -24.63 -6.43
C LEU A 138 -12.02 -23.24 -6.39
N VAL A 139 -11.83 -22.64 -5.21
CA VAL A 139 -11.20 -21.33 -5.08
C VAL A 139 -9.74 -21.38 -5.51
N SER A 140 -9.43 -20.69 -6.60
CA SER A 140 -8.08 -20.61 -7.17
C SER A 140 -7.06 -20.06 -6.16
N GLY A 141 -5.97 -20.80 -5.96
CA GLY A 141 -4.89 -20.42 -5.03
C GLY A 141 -5.23 -20.62 -3.54
N GLY A 142 -6.40 -21.16 -3.20
CA GLY A 142 -6.79 -21.46 -1.83
C GLY A 142 -5.88 -22.48 -1.15
N ASP A 143 -5.42 -23.50 -1.88
CA ASP A 143 -4.58 -24.60 -1.35
C ASP A 143 -3.26 -24.14 -0.73
N LYS A 144 -2.75 -22.98 -1.17
CA LYS A 144 -1.49 -22.42 -0.68
C LYS A 144 -1.64 -21.70 0.66
N ARG A 145 -2.87 -21.49 1.14
CA ARG A 145 -3.15 -20.70 2.34
C ARG A 145 -3.65 -21.60 3.47
N PHE A 146 -3.01 -21.48 4.64
CA PHE A 146 -3.34 -22.28 5.82
C PHE A 146 -4.83 -22.18 6.21
N GLN A 147 -5.40 -20.97 6.21
CA GLN A 147 -6.80 -20.76 6.63
C GLN A 147 -7.83 -21.45 5.72
N PHE A 148 -7.54 -21.61 4.43
CA PHE A 148 -8.41 -22.35 3.51
C PHE A 148 -8.42 -23.84 3.83
N ASN A 149 -7.28 -24.40 4.28
CA ASN A 149 -7.22 -25.78 4.73
C ASN A 149 -8.00 -25.98 6.03
N VAL A 150 -7.94 -25.02 6.96
CA VAL A 150 -8.78 -25.03 8.18
C VAL A 150 -10.27 -25.00 7.80
N LEU A 151 -10.67 -24.14 6.86
CA LEU A 151 -12.06 -24.05 6.38
C LEU A 151 -12.55 -25.38 5.77
N LYS A 152 -11.73 -26.06 4.95
CA LYS A 152 -12.07 -27.38 4.39
C LYS A 152 -12.28 -28.42 5.48
N VAL A 153 -11.37 -28.48 6.46
CA VAL A 153 -11.49 -29.40 7.60
C VAL A 153 -12.77 -29.11 8.39
N ALA A 154 -13.13 -27.84 8.56
CA ALA A 154 -14.37 -27.45 9.25
C ALA A 154 -15.63 -27.94 8.50
N PHE A 155 -15.68 -27.83 7.17
CA PHE A 155 -16.78 -28.37 6.37
C PHE A 155 -16.83 -29.90 6.39
N ILE A 156 -15.67 -30.59 6.32
CA ILE A 156 -15.59 -32.06 6.42
C ILE A 156 -16.13 -32.52 7.78
N LEU A 157 -15.68 -31.88 8.87
CA LEU A 157 -16.14 -32.17 10.22
C LEU A 157 -17.66 -31.97 10.33
N GLN A 158 -18.17 -30.85 9.83
CA GLN A 158 -19.61 -30.57 9.85
C GLN A 158 -20.41 -31.62 9.06
N PHE A 159 -19.95 -31.98 7.86
CA PHE A 159 -20.61 -32.98 7.03
C PHE A 159 -20.64 -34.35 7.73
N ILE A 160 -19.52 -34.80 8.29
CA ILE A 160 -19.44 -36.07 9.04
C ILE A 160 -20.38 -36.04 10.25
N LEU A 161 -20.40 -34.96 11.03
CA LEU A 161 -21.29 -34.83 12.19
C LEU A 161 -22.77 -34.90 11.78
N LEU A 162 -23.14 -34.24 10.68
CA LEU A 162 -24.52 -34.26 10.17
C LEU A 162 -24.89 -35.61 9.56
N LEU A 163 -23.96 -36.30 8.90
CA LEU A 163 -24.15 -37.64 8.36
C LEU A 163 -24.35 -38.65 9.50
N VAL A 164 -23.46 -38.65 10.50
CA VAL A 164 -23.60 -39.49 11.70
C VAL A 164 -24.91 -39.16 12.42
N ARG A 165 -25.29 -37.88 12.53
CA ARG A 165 -26.58 -37.49 13.08
C ARG A 165 -27.72 -38.10 12.30
N ALA A 166 -27.74 -37.99 10.97
CA ALA A 166 -28.82 -38.50 10.13
C ALA A 166 -29.07 -40.02 10.29
N PHE A 167 -28.00 -40.81 10.47
CA PHE A 167 -28.10 -42.26 10.71
C PHE A 167 -28.54 -42.63 12.14
N ASN A 168 -28.38 -41.73 13.10
CA ASN A 168 -28.66 -41.96 14.53
C ASN A 168 -29.92 -41.21 15.02
N ILE A 169 -30.83 -40.80 14.12
CA ILE A 169 -32.10 -40.19 14.51
C ILE A 169 -33.03 -41.27 15.07
N ASN A 170 -32.90 -41.59 16.36
CA ASN A 170 -33.90 -42.30 17.14
C ASN A 170 -34.78 -41.28 17.86
N VAL A 171 -36.02 -41.12 17.39
CA VAL A 171 -37.00 -40.23 18.00
C VAL A 171 -37.91 -41.06 18.90
N GLY A 172 -37.81 -40.87 20.21
CA GLY A 172 -38.74 -41.45 21.18
C GLY A 172 -40.18 -41.01 20.89
N THR A 173 -41.14 -41.92 21.07
CA THR A 173 -42.55 -41.79 20.69
C THR A 173 -43.38 -40.82 21.55
N SER A 174 -42.76 -39.96 22.37
CA SER A 174 -43.48 -39.05 23.29
C SER A 174 -43.51 -37.61 22.76
N ILE A 175 -44.72 -37.06 22.63
CA ILE A 175 -45.03 -35.81 21.90
C ILE A 175 -45.00 -34.57 22.82
N ALA A 176 -44.44 -34.64 24.02
CA ALA A 176 -44.65 -33.57 25.01
C ALA A 176 -43.78 -32.31 24.79
N SER A 177 -42.76 -32.32 23.92
CA SER A 177 -41.85 -31.17 23.78
C SER A 177 -41.06 -31.12 22.46
N VAL A 178 -40.90 -29.91 21.89
CA VAL A 178 -40.15 -29.62 20.63
C VAL A 178 -38.70 -30.16 20.64
N TYR A 179 -38.14 -30.38 21.82
CA TYR A 179 -36.75 -30.77 22.04
C TYR A 179 -36.55 -32.13 22.72
N GLN A 180 -37.56 -33.01 22.71
CA GLN A 180 -37.40 -34.37 23.24
C GLN A 180 -36.64 -35.23 22.23
N GLU A 181 -35.31 -35.17 22.29
CA GLU A 181 -34.39 -36.05 21.56
C GLU A 181 -33.49 -36.78 22.55
N GLU A 182 -32.93 -37.92 22.13
CA GLU A 182 -31.93 -38.65 22.92
C GLU A 182 -30.64 -37.84 23.09
N VAL A 183 -29.90 -38.11 24.18
CA VAL A 183 -28.66 -37.40 24.52
C VAL A 183 -27.65 -37.41 23.37
N LEU A 184 -27.54 -38.52 22.63
CA LEU A 184 -26.66 -38.62 21.46
C LEU A 184 -27.07 -37.67 20.32
N SER A 185 -28.37 -37.61 19.98
CA SER A 185 -28.88 -36.68 18.94
C SER A 185 -28.65 -35.22 19.32
N ALA A 186 -28.88 -34.86 20.60
CA ALA A 186 -28.63 -33.52 21.12
C ALA A 186 -27.14 -33.15 21.03
N THR A 187 -26.27 -34.08 21.43
CA THR A 187 -24.82 -33.90 21.41
C THR A 187 -24.31 -33.70 19.98
N LEU A 188 -24.74 -34.52 19.04
CA LEU A 188 -24.38 -34.39 17.62
C LEU A 188 -24.89 -33.07 17.03
N ARG A 189 -26.08 -32.59 17.41
CA ARG A 189 -26.57 -31.27 17.00
C ARG A 189 -25.66 -30.15 17.54
N PHE A 190 -25.31 -30.20 18.82
CA PHE A 190 -24.43 -29.18 19.41
C PHE A 190 -23.04 -29.18 18.76
N MET A 191 -22.48 -30.36 18.48
CA MET A 191 -21.21 -30.46 17.74
C MET A 191 -21.34 -29.91 16.32
N ALA A 192 -22.43 -30.20 15.60
CA ALA A 192 -22.66 -29.66 14.26
C ALA A 192 -22.81 -28.13 14.27
N MET A 193 -23.50 -27.57 15.27
CA MET A 193 -23.58 -26.12 15.45
C MET A 193 -22.21 -25.52 15.84
N GLY A 194 -21.45 -26.18 16.70
CA GLY A 194 -20.06 -25.81 17.01
C GLY A 194 -19.17 -25.78 15.77
N SER A 195 -19.29 -26.76 14.87
CA SER A 195 -18.55 -26.77 13.59
C SER A 195 -18.96 -25.62 12.65
N THR A 196 -20.20 -25.14 12.73
CA THR A 196 -20.65 -23.92 12.03
C THR A 196 -19.89 -22.69 12.51
N LEU A 197 -19.63 -22.59 13.81
CA LEU A 197 -18.84 -21.51 14.39
C LEU A 197 -17.38 -21.57 13.90
N ILE A 198 -16.80 -22.78 13.81
CA ILE A 198 -15.46 -22.96 13.24
C ILE A 198 -15.39 -22.48 11.79
N ILE A 199 -16.42 -22.78 10.98
CA ILE A 199 -16.54 -22.25 9.60
C ILE A 199 -16.55 -20.72 9.62
N PHE A 200 -17.36 -20.10 10.47
CA PHE A 200 -17.44 -18.64 10.54
C PHE A 200 -16.15 -17.98 11.01
N ILE A 201 -15.47 -18.56 12.00
CA ILE A 201 -14.17 -18.09 12.48
C ILE A 201 -13.13 -18.20 11.36
N SER A 202 -13.10 -19.33 10.66
CA SER A 202 -12.17 -19.56 9.54
C SER A 202 -12.39 -18.54 8.43
N ILE A 203 -13.65 -18.27 8.06
CA ILE A 203 -14.00 -17.24 7.09
C ILE A 203 -13.54 -15.86 7.57
N ASN A 204 -13.81 -15.50 8.84
CA ASN A 204 -13.41 -14.22 9.39
C ASN A 204 -11.88 -14.04 9.42
N ASN A 205 -11.13 -15.11 9.67
CA ASN A 205 -9.66 -15.11 9.62
C ASN A 205 -9.14 -14.92 8.18
N ILE A 206 -9.73 -15.61 7.19
CA ILE A 206 -9.42 -15.40 5.77
C ILE A 206 -9.66 -13.94 5.37
N LEU A 207 -10.79 -13.38 5.79
CA LEU A 207 -11.11 -11.97 5.57
C LEU A 207 -10.04 -11.07 6.21
N PHE A 208 -9.69 -11.31 7.47
CA PHE A 208 -8.69 -10.51 8.18
C PHE A 208 -7.31 -10.56 7.52
N GLU A 209 -6.81 -11.75 7.14
CA GLU A 209 -5.53 -11.89 6.45
C GLU A 209 -5.50 -11.13 5.11
N ASN A 210 -6.60 -11.16 4.36
CA ASN A 210 -6.71 -10.39 3.12
C ASN A 210 -6.63 -8.88 3.36
N LEU A 211 -7.25 -8.38 4.42
CA LEU A 211 -7.23 -6.96 4.76
C LEU A 211 -5.83 -6.50 5.14
N VAL A 212 -5.19 -7.21 6.07
CA VAL A 212 -3.82 -6.94 6.48
C VAL A 212 -2.87 -7.00 5.27
N GLY A 213 -3.06 -7.98 4.38
CA GLY A 213 -2.29 -8.08 3.14
C GLY A 213 -2.48 -6.90 2.19
N LEU A 214 -3.71 -6.37 2.07
CA LEU A 214 -4.01 -5.19 1.24
C LEU A 214 -3.43 -3.92 1.83
N GLU A 215 -3.56 -3.71 3.14
CA GLU A 215 -2.98 -2.55 3.83
C GLU A 215 -1.46 -2.56 3.73
N ARG A 216 -0.82 -3.71 3.92
CA ARG A 216 0.63 -3.87 3.75
C ARG A 216 1.06 -3.52 2.33
N LYS A 217 0.34 -4.01 1.32
CA LYS A 217 0.63 -3.68 -0.10
C LYS A 217 0.47 -2.19 -0.38
N LYS A 218 -0.60 -1.55 0.11
CA LYS A 218 -0.81 -0.10 -0.06
C LYS A 218 0.29 0.71 0.62
N SER A 219 0.72 0.31 1.80
CA SER A 219 1.82 0.96 2.52
C SER A 219 3.13 0.87 1.74
N ILE A 220 3.48 -0.31 1.23
CA ILE A 220 4.69 -0.50 0.41
C ILE A 220 4.60 0.31 -0.90
N ASP A 221 3.45 0.31 -1.56
CA ASP A 221 3.24 1.07 -2.81
C ASP A 221 3.33 2.59 -2.57
N ALA A 222 2.77 3.08 -1.47
CA ALA A 222 2.89 4.49 -1.07
C ALA A 222 4.33 4.88 -0.77
N GLU A 223 5.08 4.03 -0.06
CA GLU A 223 6.50 4.22 0.23
C GLU A 223 7.33 4.29 -1.05
N LEU A 224 7.19 3.31 -1.96
CA LEU A 224 7.92 3.30 -3.23
C LEU A 224 7.58 4.50 -4.11
N LYS A 225 6.31 4.92 -4.15
CA LYS A 225 5.89 6.13 -4.87
C LYS A 225 6.50 7.39 -4.29
N MET A 226 6.55 7.51 -2.97
CA MET A 226 7.19 8.64 -2.30
C MET A 226 8.68 8.72 -2.65
N LEU A 227 9.39 7.60 -2.55
CA LEU A 227 10.81 7.53 -2.90
C LEU A 227 11.05 7.86 -4.37
N SER A 228 10.21 7.34 -5.27
CA SER A 228 10.28 7.67 -6.70
C SER A 228 10.06 9.16 -6.96
N SER A 229 9.14 9.81 -6.25
CA SER A 229 8.89 11.26 -6.37
C SER A 229 10.06 12.09 -5.86
N LEU A 230 10.65 11.70 -4.72
CA LEU A 230 11.85 12.38 -4.18
C LEU A 230 13.04 12.26 -5.13
N ASN A 231 13.24 11.06 -5.69
CA ASN A 231 14.28 10.84 -6.69
C ASN A 231 14.04 11.69 -7.95
N ALA A 232 12.80 11.74 -8.47
CA ALA A 232 12.46 12.56 -9.63
C ALA A 232 12.71 14.07 -9.41
N LEU A 233 12.45 14.56 -8.19
CA LEU A 233 12.75 15.95 -7.81
C LEU A 233 14.26 16.22 -7.78
N ALA A 234 15.06 15.29 -7.23
CA ALA A 234 16.52 15.39 -7.26
C ALA A 234 17.05 15.41 -8.70
N MET A 235 16.56 14.50 -9.56
CA MET A 235 16.91 14.43 -10.98
C MET A 235 16.54 15.68 -11.78
N ALA A 236 15.52 16.43 -11.37
CA ALA A 236 15.15 17.67 -12.03
C ALA A 236 16.17 18.80 -11.79
N ARG A 237 16.90 18.77 -10.67
CA ARG A 237 17.92 19.76 -10.32
C ARG A 237 19.36 19.28 -10.54
N ASP A 238 19.58 17.99 -10.74
CA ASP A 238 20.92 17.46 -10.99
C ASP A 238 21.21 17.23 -12.48
N ASN A 239 22.48 17.37 -12.86
CA ASN A 239 22.96 17.10 -14.21
C ASN A 239 23.13 15.59 -14.49
N GLU A 240 22.91 14.73 -13.50
CA GLU A 240 23.08 13.30 -13.65
C GLU A 240 21.98 12.67 -14.51
N THR A 241 22.39 11.75 -15.38
CA THR A 241 21.48 11.09 -16.31
C THR A 241 20.65 10.03 -15.57
N GLY A 242 19.44 9.73 -16.07
CA GLY A 242 18.68 8.59 -15.54
C GLY A 242 19.42 7.25 -15.65
N ALA A 243 20.44 7.17 -16.50
CA ALA A 243 21.27 5.98 -16.64
C ALA A 243 22.32 5.85 -15.52
N HIS A 244 22.86 6.95 -14.97
CA HIS A 244 23.69 6.92 -13.76
C HIS A 244 22.96 6.20 -12.61
N ILE A 245 21.70 6.57 -12.37
CA ILE A 245 20.88 5.99 -11.31
C ILE A 245 20.75 4.48 -11.48
N VAL A 246 20.42 4.02 -12.70
CA VAL A 246 20.28 2.58 -12.95
C VAL A 246 21.61 1.85 -12.77
N ARG A 247 22.72 2.46 -13.19
CA ARG A 247 24.07 1.89 -13.04
C ARG A 247 24.44 1.74 -11.56
N THR A 248 24.31 2.80 -10.76
CA THR A 248 24.65 2.75 -9.33
C THR A 248 23.80 1.76 -8.56
N GLN A 249 22.50 1.65 -8.86
CA GLN A 249 21.63 0.61 -8.32
C GLN A 249 22.17 -0.80 -8.60
N GLU A 250 22.53 -1.10 -9.85
CA GLU A 250 23.04 -2.42 -10.21
C GLU A 250 24.45 -2.68 -9.62
N TYR A 251 25.30 -1.66 -9.53
CA TYR A 251 26.61 -1.78 -8.86
C TYR A 251 26.47 -2.11 -7.38
N VAL A 252 25.63 -1.41 -6.62
CA VAL A 252 25.47 -1.69 -5.19
C VAL A 252 24.92 -3.09 -4.94
N ARG A 253 23.98 -3.57 -5.77
CA ARG A 253 23.46 -4.93 -5.69
C ARG A 253 24.53 -5.96 -6.03
N CYS A 254 25.37 -5.68 -7.03
CA CYS A 254 26.49 -6.54 -7.41
C CYS A 254 27.47 -6.69 -6.24
N LEU A 255 27.90 -5.58 -5.65
CA LEU A 255 28.82 -5.57 -4.51
C LEU A 255 28.22 -6.27 -3.28
N ALA A 256 26.99 -5.93 -2.89
CA ALA A 256 26.36 -6.49 -1.70
C ALA A 256 26.20 -8.02 -1.80
N ASN A 257 25.78 -8.53 -2.97
CA ASN A 257 25.72 -9.97 -3.20
C ASN A 257 27.11 -10.61 -3.14
N ARG A 258 28.13 -9.97 -3.71
CA ARG A 258 29.50 -10.49 -3.69
C ARG A 258 30.05 -10.58 -2.28
N ILE A 259 29.96 -9.49 -1.51
CA ILE A 259 30.40 -9.40 -0.10
C ILE A 259 29.77 -10.52 0.73
N ARG A 260 28.45 -10.73 0.57
CA ARG A 260 27.75 -11.83 1.23
C ARG A 260 28.27 -13.20 0.81
N ASN A 261 28.42 -13.43 -0.49
CA ASN A 261 28.77 -14.75 -1.04
C ASN A 261 30.20 -15.18 -0.67
N GLN A 262 31.10 -14.25 -0.39
CA GLN A 262 32.46 -14.53 0.10
C GLN A 262 32.53 -14.72 1.63
N GLY A 263 31.42 -14.55 2.35
CA GLY A 263 31.31 -14.82 3.78
C GLY A 263 31.39 -13.59 4.70
N ASP A 264 31.51 -12.39 4.14
CA ASP A 264 31.59 -11.15 4.90
C ASP A 264 30.18 -10.54 5.11
N TYR A 265 29.97 -9.91 6.27
CA TYR A 265 28.74 -9.18 6.60
C TYR A 265 27.42 -9.97 6.38
N VAL A 266 27.46 -11.31 6.42
CA VAL A 266 26.31 -12.19 6.12
C VAL A 266 25.08 -11.89 6.98
N ALA A 267 25.30 -11.52 8.25
CA ALA A 267 24.22 -11.15 9.17
C ALA A 267 23.58 -9.79 8.83
N GLU A 268 24.33 -8.89 8.20
CA GLU A 268 23.88 -7.55 7.80
C GLU A 268 23.30 -7.52 6.38
N LEU A 269 23.65 -8.50 5.53
CA LEU A 269 23.26 -8.56 4.12
C LEU A 269 22.23 -9.68 3.84
N SER A 270 21.03 -9.59 4.44
CA SER A 270 19.91 -10.44 4.03
C SER A 270 19.42 -10.07 2.62
N ASP A 271 18.65 -10.95 1.96
CA ASP A 271 18.07 -10.64 0.65
C ASP A 271 17.22 -9.35 0.69
N ASP A 272 16.47 -9.14 1.78
CA ASP A 272 15.66 -7.95 1.99
C ASP A 272 16.52 -6.68 2.13
N VAL A 273 17.64 -6.75 2.87
CA VAL A 273 18.55 -5.60 3.02
C VAL A 273 19.24 -5.26 1.69
N ILE A 274 19.69 -6.25 0.93
CA ILE A 274 20.29 -6.03 -0.39
C ILE A 274 19.30 -5.36 -1.34
N ASP A 275 18.03 -5.79 -1.31
CA ASP A 275 16.97 -5.17 -2.11
C ASP A 275 16.67 -3.74 -1.63
N ASN A 276 16.70 -3.47 -0.33
CA ASN A 276 16.56 -2.12 0.21
C ASN A 276 17.72 -1.20 -0.19
N ILE A 277 18.98 -1.67 -0.16
CA ILE A 277 20.16 -0.93 -0.64
C ILE A 277 20.00 -0.58 -2.13
N HIS A 278 19.59 -1.54 -2.95
CA HIS A 278 19.33 -1.31 -4.38
C HIS A 278 18.24 -0.24 -4.61
N LYS A 279 17.14 -0.30 -3.86
CA LYS A 279 16.05 0.68 -3.96
C LYS A 279 16.41 2.06 -3.41
N ALA A 280 17.29 2.13 -2.42
CA ALA A 280 17.68 3.36 -1.74
C ALA A 280 18.80 4.12 -2.47
N ALA A 281 19.68 3.43 -3.22
CA ALA A 281 20.81 4.03 -3.92
C ALA A 281 20.51 5.29 -4.77
N PRO A 282 19.37 5.40 -5.50
CA PRO A 282 19.04 6.61 -6.24
C PRO A 282 18.94 7.89 -5.39
N LEU A 283 18.69 7.74 -4.09
CA LEU A 283 18.43 8.85 -3.18
C LEU A 283 19.70 9.40 -2.51
N HIS A 284 20.88 8.85 -2.80
CA HIS A 284 22.12 9.29 -2.17
C HIS A 284 22.35 10.80 -2.31
N ASP A 285 21.97 11.36 -3.45
CA ASP A 285 22.14 12.77 -3.79
C ASP A 285 20.85 13.60 -3.70
N VAL A 286 19.79 13.09 -3.06
CA VAL A 286 18.50 13.78 -2.93
C VAL A 286 18.62 15.17 -2.31
N GLY A 287 19.63 15.40 -1.46
CA GLY A 287 19.86 16.69 -0.81
C GLY A 287 20.42 17.78 -1.72
N LYS A 288 20.86 17.47 -2.95
CA LYS A 288 21.27 18.49 -3.95
C LYS A 288 20.14 19.47 -4.27
N VAL A 289 18.87 19.08 -4.03
CA VAL A 289 17.71 19.97 -4.12
C VAL A 289 17.77 21.18 -3.18
N GLY A 290 18.59 21.14 -2.12
CA GLY A 290 18.80 22.26 -1.21
C GLY A 290 20.04 23.10 -1.52
N ILE A 291 20.82 22.75 -2.54
CA ILE A 291 22.03 23.49 -2.92
C ILE A 291 21.67 24.67 -3.83
N PRO A 292 22.20 25.89 -3.61
CA PRO A 292 21.96 27.04 -4.48
C PRO A 292 22.42 26.81 -5.92
N ASP A 293 21.65 27.27 -6.91
CA ASP A 293 21.95 27.09 -8.35
C ASP A 293 23.32 27.61 -8.75
N GLY A 294 23.72 28.77 -8.23
CA GLY A 294 25.02 29.37 -8.52
C GLY A 294 26.22 28.54 -8.05
N ILE A 295 26.00 27.59 -7.11
CA ILE A 295 27.01 26.63 -6.66
C ILE A 295 26.84 25.31 -7.43
N LEU A 296 25.62 24.80 -7.56
CA LEU A 296 25.32 23.52 -8.20
C LEU A 296 25.69 23.50 -9.70
N TYR A 297 25.46 24.60 -10.41
CA TYR A 297 25.69 24.71 -11.85
C TYR A 297 26.92 25.54 -12.22
N LYS A 298 27.80 25.83 -11.25
CA LYS A 298 29.00 26.64 -11.49
C LYS A 298 29.90 25.97 -12.53
N GLN A 299 30.24 26.71 -13.59
CA GLN A 299 31.21 26.25 -14.59
C GLN A 299 32.62 26.57 -14.11
N GLY A 300 33.26 25.61 -13.42
CA GLY A 300 34.62 25.73 -12.88
C GLY A 300 34.75 25.18 -11.46
N SER A 301 35.92 25.35 -10.84
CA SER A 301 36.16 24.90 -9.48
C SER A 301 35.39 25.74 -8.46
N LEU A 302 34.83 25.06 -7.45
CA LEU A 302 34.20 25.71 -6.29
C LEU A 302 35.26 26.35 -5.38
N THR A 303 34.96 27.49 -4.78
CA THR A 303 35.77 28.06 -3.70
C THR A 303 35.65 27.19 -2.43
N LYS A 304 36.48 27.43 -1.42
CA LYS A 304 36.41 26.67 -0.16
C LYS A 304 35.06 26.85 0.54
N GLU A 305 34.49 28.05 0.46
CA GLU A 305 33.21 28.41 1.05
C GLU A 305 32.07 27.74 0.28
N GLU A 306 32.08 27.82 -1.05
CA GLU A 306 31.11 27.14 -1.92
C GLU A 306 31.17 25.62 -1.76
N TRP A 307 32.37 25.04 -1.62
CA TRP A 307 32.56 23.63 -1.30
C TRP A 307 31.99 23.28 0.08
N GLY A 308 32.15 24.17 1.06
CA GLY A 308 31.51 24.04 2.37
C GLY A 308 30.00 23.91 2.26
N VAL A 309 29.36 24.71 1.41
CA VAL A 309 27.92 24.63 1.14
C VAL A 309 27.56 23.35 0.37
N MET A 310 28.32 23.00 -0.67
CA MET A 310 28.08 21.79 -1.47
C MET A 310 28.05 20.53 -0.60
N LYS A 311 28.97 20.38 0.36
CA LYS A 311 29.01 19.24 1.29
C LYS A 311 27.73 19.06 2.12
N THR A 312 26.93 20.12 2.29
CA THR A 312 25.71 20.06 3.10
C THR A 312 24.59 19.23 2.46
N HIS A 313 24.68 18.89 1.16
CA HIS A 313 23.68 18.04 0.51
C HIS A 313 23.48 16.70 1.24
N THR A 314 24.54 16.12 1.81
CA THR A 314 24.46 14.88 2.61
C THR A 314 23.50 15.04 3.79
N LEU A 315 23.69 16.08 4.62
CA LEU A 315 22.84 16.39 5.77
C LEU A 315 21.44 16.83 5.35
N ILE A 316 21.30 17.59 4.25
CA ILE A 316 20.00 18.00 3.73
C ILE A 316 19.20 16.75 3.32
N GLY A 317 19.83 15.83 2.58
CA GLY A 317 19.21 14.58 2.14
C GLY A 317 18.81 13.69 3.32
N GLU A 318 19.72 13.50 4.28
CA GLU A 318 19.46 12.77 5.52
C GLU A 318 18.23 13.35 6.27
N ASN A 319 18.17 14.67 6.44
CA ASN A 319 17.06 15.33 7.13
C ASN A 319 15.73 15.24 6.37
N VAL A 320 15.75 15.39 5.04
CA VAL A 320 14.55 15.24 4.20
C VAL A 320 14.00 13.82 4.32
N LEU A 321 14.85 12.81 4.24
CA LEU A 321 14.45 11.41 4.36
C LEU A 321 14.01 11.05 5.78
N ALA A 322 14.65 11.58 6.82
CA ALA A 322 14.23 11.40 8.20
C ALA A 322 12.86 12.05 8.47
N SER A 323 12.60 13.23 7.88
CA SER A 323 11.29 13.90 7.94
C SER A 323 10.22 13.13 7.16
N ALA A 324 10.58 12.54 6.01
CA ALA A 324 9.70 11.63 5.28
C ALA A 324 9.33 10.40 6.12
N LYS A 325 10.32 9.81 6.81
CA LYS A 325 10.12 8.65 7.68
C LYS A 325 9.13 8.92 8.81
N SER A 326 9.23 10.06 9.48
CA SER A 326 8.38 10.39 10.64
C SER A 326 6.89 10.50 10.30
N GLN A 327 6.55 10.60 9.01
CA GLN A 327 5.17 10.64 8.52
C GLN A 327 4.62 9.24 8.18
N LEU A 328 5.46 8.20 8.22
CA LEU A 328 5.08 6.83 7.93
C LEU A 328 4.88 6.04 9.25
N PRO A 329 3.97 5.04 9.27
CA PRO A 329 3.79 4.18 10.43
C PRO A 329 5.07 3.41 10.73
N ASP A 330 5.48 3.34 12.01
CA ASP A 330 6.64 2.57 12.44
C ASP A 330 6.54 1.11 11.97
N LYS A 331 7.56 0.66 11.24
CA LYS A 331 7.72 -0.75 10.85
C LYS A 331 8.68 -1.44 11.81
N LEU A 332 8.47 -2.73 12.01
CA LEU A 332 9.40 -3.58 12.75
C LEU A 332 10.54 -4.01 11.79
N GLY A 333 11.72 -3.38 11.91
CA GLY A 333 12.92 -3.68 11.10
C GLY A 333 13.43 -2.50 10.27
N MET A 334 14.56 -2.69 9.58
CA MET A 334 15.15 -1.69 8.68
C MET A 334 14.38 -1.66 7.35
N ASP A 335 13.73 -0.54 7.04
CA ASP A 335 13.03 -0.35 5.77
C ASP A 335 13.92 0.34 4.72
N VAL A 336 13.37 0.59 3.52
CA VAL A 336 14.13 1.23 2.43
C VAL A 336 14.56 2.65 2.81
N ILE A 337 13.74 3.35 3.61
CA ILE A 337 14.00 4.72 4.01
C ILE A 337 15.14 4.80 5.02
N ASP A 338 15.22 3.84 5.94
CA ASP A 338 16.37 3.72 6.84
C ASP A 338 17.69 3.62 6.07
N VAL A 339 17.73 2.73 5.07
CA VAL A 339 18.91 2.57 4.22
C VAL A 339 19.19 3.84 3.41
N ALA A 340 18.14 4.53 2.92
CA ALA A 340 18.29 5.78 2.19
C ALA A 340 18.87 6.90 3.06
N ILE A 341 18.44 7.01 4.34
CA ILE A 341 18.98 7.97 5.32
C ILE A 341 20.47 7.72 5.54
N GLU A 342 20.86 6.46 5.76
CA GLU A 342 22.27 6.08 5.92
C GLU A 342 23.10 6.45 4.69
N ILE A 343 22.63 6.09 3.51
CA ILE A 343 23.33 6.37 2.24
C ILE A 343 23.45 7.89 2.03
N ALA A 344 22.35 8.64 2.08
CA ALA A 344 22.39 10.09 1.86
C ALA A 344 23.29 10.81 2.86
N GLY A 345 23.24 10.40 4.13
CA GLY A 345 24.03 11.01 5.19
C GLY A 345 25.51 10.64 5.20
N ALA A 346 25.92 9.52 4.59
CA ALA A 346 27.28 8.99 4.78
C ALA A 346 28.00 8.48 3.52
N HIS A 347 27.43 8.58 2.32
CA HIS A 347 28.09 8.08 1.09
C HIS A 347 29.38 8.84 0.69
N HIS A 348 29.66 9.99 1.32
CA HIS A 348 30.92 10.74 1.17
C HIS A 348 31.86 10.63 2.39
N GLU A 349 31.53 9.77 3.36
CA GLU A 349 32.48 9.41 4.41
C GLU A 349 33.59 8.53 3.83
N GLN A 350 34.81 8.67 4.36
CA GLN A 350 35.98 7.91 3.91
C GLN A 350 36.42 6.96 5.01
N TRP A 351 36.84 5.76 4.62
CA TRP A 351 37.20 4.69 5.57
C TRP A 351 38.22 5.11 6.65
N ASP A 352 39.14 6.01 6.32
CA ASP A 352 40.16 6.54 7.25
C ASP A 352 39.69 7.68 8.16
N GLY A 353 38.50 8.23 7.92
CA GLY A 353 37.91 9.38 8.61
C GLY A 353 38.09 10.72 7.91
N GLY A 354 38.69 10.76 6.70
CA GLY A 354 38.93 11.99 5.93
C GLY A 354 37.71 12.55 5.19
N GLY A 355 36.56 11.87 5.27
CA GLY A 355 35.33 12.23 4.56
C GLY A 355 34.46 13.25 5.28
N TYR A 356 33.22 13.38 4.83
CA TYR A 356 32.21 14.30 5.37
C TYR A 356 30.81 13.65 5.33
N PRO A 357 29.82 14.15 6.10
CA PRO A 357 29.80 15.37 6.92
C PRO A 357 30.37 15.22 8.33
N ARG A 358 30.53 14.00 8.86
CA ARG A 358 30.87 13.74 10.27
C ARG A 358 32.29 13.23 10.49
N GLY A 359 33.00 12.79 9.45
CA GLY A 359 34.34 12.23 9.57
C GLY A 359 34.32 10.85 10.24
N LEU A 360 33.31 10.04 9.91
CA LEU A 360 33.15 8.69 10.45
C LEU A 360 34.29 7.79 9.96
N LYS A 361 34.74 6.85 10.81
CA LYS A 361 35.89 5.98 10.50
C LYS A 361 35.53 4.50 10.56
N GLY A 362 36.00 3.74 9.56
CA GLY A 362 35.83 2.29 9.51
C GLY A 362 34.36 1.86 9.59
N ASN A 363 34.07 0.92 10.49
CA ASN A 363 32.72 0.39 10.72
C ASN A 363 31.73 1.38 11.36
N GLN A 364 32.15 2.61 11.69
CA GLN A 364 31.20 3.67 12.07
C GLN A 364 30.40 4.15 10.85
N ILE A 365 30.92 3.95 9.64
CA ILE A 365 30.22 4.23 8.39
C ILE A 365 29.26 3.06 8.11
N PRO A 366 27.96 3.31 7.94
CA PRO A 366 27.00 2.27 7.57
C PRO A 366 27.47 1.47 6.35
N LEU A 367 27.25 0.15 6.35
CA LEU A 367 27.69 -0.71 5.24
C LEU A 367 27.05 -0.30 3.90
N SER A 368 25.78 0.08 3.94
CA SER A 368 25.03 0.64 2.80
C SER A 368 25.76 1.83 2.15
N ALA A 369 26.21 2.79 2.98
CA ALA A 369 26.95 3.96 2.55
C ALA A 369 28.36 3.63 2.03
N ARG A 370 29.07 2.67 2.65
CA ARG A 370 30.38 2.18 2.17
C ARG A 370 30.29 1.55 0.78
N ILE A 371 29.24 0.77 0.54
CA ILE A 371 28.97 0.16 -0.77
C ILE A 371 28.61 1.24 -1.80
N MET A 372 27.75 2.20 -1.42
CA MET A 372 27.36 3.30 -2.31
C MET A 372 28.55 4.19 -2.70
N ALA A 373 29.41 4.55 -1.76
CA ALA A 373 30.57 5.42 -2.00
C ALA A 373 31.48 4.88 -3.12
N LEU A 374 31.72 3.56 -3.15
CA LEU A 374 32.52 2.93 -4.21
C LEU A 374 31.76 2.92 -5.54
N ALA A 375 30.48 2.57 -5.51
CA ALA A 375 29.63 2.52 -6.70
C ALA A 375 29.51 3.90 -7.38
N ASP A 376 29.29 4.94 -6.59
CA ASP A 376 29.20 6.33 -7.05
C ASP A 376 30.53 6.80 -7.65
N MET A 377 31.65 6.62 -6.93
CA MET A 377 32.96 7.02 -7.45
C MET A 377 33.32 6.28 -8.74
N TYR A 378 33.03 4.99 -8.84
CA TYR A 378 33.25 4.24 -10.08
C TYR A 378 32.47 4.86 -11.24
N ASP A 379 31.17 5.08 -11.06
CA ASP A 379 30.33 5.65 -12.12
C ASP A 379 30.78 7.05 -12.53
N ALA A 380 31.15 7.89 -11.55
CA ALA A 380 31.66 9.23 -11.76
C ALA A 380 33.00 9.26 -12.52
N LEU A 381 33.86 8.24 -12.36
CA LEU A 381 35.14 8.14 -13.07
C LEU A 381 34.95 7.77 -14.54
N ILE A 382 34.06 6.82 -14.84
CA ILE A 382 33.87 6.29 -16.20
C ILE A 382 32.88 7.10 -17.03
N SER A 383 32.04 7.94 -16.40
CA SER A 383 31.05 8.76 -17.09
C SER A 383 31.69 10.00 -17.71
N GLU A 384 31.32 10.32 -18.94
CA GLU A 384 31.73 11.57 -19.58
C GLU A 384 31.02 12.76 -18.93
N ARG A 385 31.78 13.82 -18.61
CA ARG A 385 31.24 15.08 -18.11
C ARG A 385 31.63 16.20 -19.06
N VAL A 386 30.88 17.30 -19.06
CA VAL A 386 31.05 18.48 -19.95
C VAL A 386 32.51 18.98 -20.04
N TYR A 387 33.33 18.73 -19.01
CA TYR A 387 34.73 19.18 -18.91
C TYR A 387 35.78 18.07 -18.84
N LYS A 388 35.38 16.78 -18.93
CA LYS A 388 36.29 15.65 -18.73
C LYS A 388 35.80 14.41 -19.47
N SER A 389 36.64 13.86 -20.34
CA SER A 389 36.42 12.53 -20.91
C SER A 389 36.40 11.48 -19.79
N GLY A 390 35.47 10.54 -19.86
CA GLY A 390 35.41 9.40 -18.95
C GLY A 390 36.71 8.61 -18.99
N TRP A 391 37.11 8.06 -17.84
CA TRP A 391 38.29 7.21 -17.75
C TRP A 391 38.03 5.86 -18.42
N GLU A 392 39.08 5.25 -18.97
CA GLU A 392 38.98 3.86 -19.40
C GLU A 392 38.73 2.96 -18.20
N HIS A 393 38.02 1.84 -18.41
CA HIS A 393 37.61 0.94 -17.34
C HIS A 393 38.78 0.53 -16.43
N GLU A 394 39.92 0.16 -17.02
CA GLU A 394 41.11 -0.26 -16.27
C GLU A 394 41.73 0.88 -15.45
N GLU A 395 41.64 2.13 -15.92
CA GLU A 395 42.14 3.29 -15.19
C GLU A 395 41.27 3.55 -13.94
N ALA A 396 39.95 3.50 -14.10
CA ALA A 396 39.00 3.64 -12.99
C ALA A 396 39.17 2.51 -11.96
N VAL A 397 39.37 1.27 -12.41
CA VAL A 397 39.65 0.12 -11.54
C VAL A 397 40.92 0.35 -10.73
N ASN A 398 42.03 0.72 -11.39
CA ASN A 398 43.32 0.93 -10.72
C ASN A 398 43.25 2.05 -9.66
N GLU A 399 42.50 3.12 -9.91
CA GLU A 399 42.31 4.21 -8.97
C GLU A 399 41.46 3.82 -7.75
N ILE A 400 40.43 2.99 -7.93
CA ILE A 400 39.65 2.47 -6.80
C ILE A 400 40.52 1.53 -5.94
N LEU A 401 41.31 0.66 -6.59
CA LEU A 401 42.23 -0.25 -5.89
C LEU A 401 43.31 0.51 -5.10
N SER A 402 43.80 1.65 -5.61
CA SER A 402 44.81 2.47 -4.94
C SER A 402 44.29 3.11 -3.64
N LYS A 403 42.97 3.29 -3.52
CA LYS A 403 42.29 3.90 -2.36
C LYS A 403 41.80 2.90 -1.31
N ARG A 404 42.22 1.64 -1.42
CA ARG A 404 41.88 0.58 -0.46
C ARG A 404 42.39 0.91 0.95
N GLY A 405 41.50 0.91 1.94
CA GLY A 405 41.85 1.17 3.33
C GLY A 405 42.09 2.65 3.68
N THR A 406 41.92 3.56 2.72
CA THR A 406 41.93 5.02 2.93
C THR A 406 40.55 5.60 2.63
N HIS A 407 40.17 5.65 1.36
CA HIS A 407 38.83 6.11 0.96
C HIS A 407 37.79 5.02 1.17
N PHE A 408 38.12 3.78 0.77
CA PHE A 408 37.17 2.68 0.71
C PHE A 408 37.49 1.57 1.69
N ASP A 409 36.45 0.92 2.18
CA ASP A 409 36.54 -0.32 2.95
C ASP A 409 37.30 -1.40 2.15
N PRO A 410 38.36 -2.01 2.73
CA PRO A 410 39.07 -3.11 2.09
C PRO A 410 38.19 -4.25 1.58
N VAL A 411 37.15 -4.62 2.32
CA VAL A 411 36.23 -5.72 1.94
C VAL A 411 35.41 -5.35 0.70
N VAL A 412 34.92 -4.10 0.66
CA VAL A 412 34.14 -3.61 -0.49
C VAL A 412 35.02 -3.50 -1.73
N VAL A 413 36.29 -3.07 -1.59
CA VAL A 413 37.25 -3.03 -2.70
C VAL A 413 37.60 -4.43 -3.20
N GLU A 414 37.74 -5.42 -2.32
CA GLU A 414 38.00 -6.80 -2.71
C GLU A 414 36.81 -7.41 -3.47
N ALA A 415 35.58 -7.11 -3.04
CA ALA A 415 34.38 -7.47 -3.77
C ALA A 415 34.32 -6.79 -5.15
N PHE A 416 34.63 -5.50 -5.24
CA PHE A 416 34.72 -4.78 -6.51
C PHE A 416 35.78 -5.38 -7.45
N ALA A 417 36.98 -5.68 -6.93
CA ALA A 417 38.07 -6.26 -7.72
C ALA A 417 37.65 -7.60 -8.35
N ALA A 418 36.88 -8.40 -7.62
CA ALA A 418 36.38 -9.68 -8.11
C ALA A 418 35.23 -9.55 -9.12
N GLU A 419 34.49 -8.44 -9.10
CA GLU A 419 33.32 -8.18 -9.96
C GLU A 419 33.57 -7.09 -11.01
N ARG A 420 34.82 -6.64 -11.21
CA ARG A 420 35.17 -5.53 -12.13
C ARG A 420 34.64 -5.74 -13.56
N ASP A 421 34.70 -6.97 -14.07
CA ASP A 421 34.21 -7.31 -15.41
C ASP A 421 32.68 -7.16 -15.46
N ARG A 422 31.99 -7.49 -14.35
CA ARG A 422 30.54 -7.32 -14.23
C ARG A 422 30.16 -5.85 -14.17
N PHE A 423 30.95 -5.03 -13.47
CA PHE A 423 30.83 -3.57 -13.46
C PHE A 423 30.97 -2.99 -14.87
N GLN A 424 31.93 -3.47 -15.66
CA GLN A 424 32.08 -3.07 -17.05
C GLN A 424 30.85 -3.42 -17.89
N ILE A 425 30.29 -4.62 -17.72
CA ILE A 425 29.07 -5.05 -18.42
C ILE A 425 27.87 -4.16 -18.04
N ILE A 426 27.69 -3.85 -16.75
CA ILE A 426 26.62 -2.97 -16.27
C ILE A 426 26.77 -1.57 -16.89
N ALA A 427 27.98 -1.01 -16.87
CA ALA A 427 28.29 0.29 -17.47
C ALA A 427 27.96 0.32 -18.97
N GLN A 428 28.33 -0.73 -19.72
CA GLN A 428 28.07 -0.83 -21.14
C GLN A 428 26.58 -0.98 -21.47
N ARG A 429 25.85 -1.78 -20.67
CA ARG A 429 24.42 -2.06 -20.86
C ARG A 429 23.55 -0.83 -20.61
N HIS A 430 23.96 0.00 -19.66
CA HIS A 430 23.26 1.22 -19.26
C HIS A 430 24.10 2.45 -19.62
N ARG A 431 24.74 2.43 -20.80
CA ARG A 431 25.43 3.60 -21.31
C ARG A 431 24.46 4.76 -21.44
N ASP A 432 24.97 5.97 -21.18
CA ASP A 432 24.28 7.17 -21.60
C ASP A 432 24.11 7.08 -23.11
N LEU A 433 22.86 7.12 -23.59
CA LEU A 433 22.58 7.24 -25.01
C LEU A 433 23.11 8.62 -25.43
N MET A 434 24.37 8.66 -25.88
CA MET A 434 24.85 9.74 -26.73
C MET A 434 23.86 9.85 -27.89
N GLY A 435 23.33 11.06 -28.08
CA GLY A 435 22.24 11.31 -29.03
C GLY A 435 22.49 10.63 -30.38
N GLU A 436 21.42 10.12 -30.99
CA GLU A 436 21.40 9.93 -32.44
C GLU A 436 22.00 11.17 -33.10
N GLU A 437 22.93 10.94 -34.03
CA GLU A 437 23.76 11.94 -34.71
C GLU A 437 23.02 13.27 -34.91
N LYS A 438 23.39 14.31 -34.14
CA LYS A 438 23.10 15.68 -34.55
C LYS A 438 24.19 16.10 -35.52
N PRO A 439 23.84 16.56 -36.74
CA PRO A 439 24.82 16.99 -37.71
C PRO A 439 25.61 18.17 -37.13
N PHE A 440 26.91 18.12 -37.40
CA PHE A 440 27.93 19.12 -37.07
C PHE A 440 27.44 20.55 -37.37
N VAL A 441 26.98 21.26 -36.34
CA VAL A 441 26.90 22.73 -36.35
C VAL A 441 27.43 23.22 -35.00
N ASP A 442 28.63 23.79 -35.09
CA ASP A 442 29.38 24.62 -34.16
C ASP A 442 28.91 24.74 -32.70
N SER A 443 29.86 24.36 -31.84
CA SER A 443 30.17 24.93 -30.53
C SER A 443 29.49 26.28 -30.23
N ILE A 444 28.50 26.24 -29.35
CA ILE A 444 28.29 27.02 -28.11
C ILE A 444 26.92 26.53 -27.59
N GLU A 445 26.89 25.64 -26.60
CA GLU A 445 25.64 25.42 -25.84
C GLU A 445 25.38 26.69 -25.01
N THR A 446 24.53 27.57 -25.51
CA THR A 446 24.08 28.75 -24.77
C THR A 446 23.18 28.35 -23.61
N PHE A 447 23.21 29.14 -22.54
CA PHE A 447 22.38 29.00 -21.33
C PHE A 447 20.90 28.69 -21.65
N ASP A 448 20.35 29.33 -22.69
CA ASP A 448 18.98 29.13 -23.18
C ASP A 448 18.65 27.68 -23.52
N HIS A 449 19.60 26.90 -24.03
CA HIS A 449 19.34 25.50 -24.40
C HIS A 449 19.27 24.56 -23.19
N LYS A 450 20.04 24.85 -22.14
CA LYS A 450 19.97 24.11 -20.86
C LYS A 450 18.72 24.51 -20.07
N LEU A 451 18.40 25.80 -20.04
CA LEU A 451 17.18 26.31 -19.43
C LEU A 451 15.96 25.67 -20.09
N ARG A 452 15.88 25.70 -21.42
CA ARG A 452 14.77 25.10 -22.18
C ARG A 452 14.60 23.61 -21.93
N ARG A 453 15.69 22.85 -21.79
CA ARG A 453 15.61 21.41 -21.47
C ARG A 453 15.14 21.16 -20.04
N SER A 454 15.51 22.03 -19.10
CA SER A 454 15.02 21.97 -17.72
C SER A 454 13.53 22.35 -17.64
N GLU A 455 13.14 23.42 -18.34
CA GLU A 455 11.74 23.85 -18.50
C GLU A 455 10.88 22.75 -19.11
N GLU A 456 11.32 22.11 -20.21
CA GLU A 456 10.58 21.01 -20.85
C GLU A 456 10.37 19.81 -19.91
N LYS A 457 11.38 19.46 -19.09
CA LYS A 457 11.26 18.39 -18.08
C LYS A 457 10.30 18.79 -16.95
N PHE A 458 10.41 20.03 -16.49
CA PHE A 458 9.57 20.57 -15.43
C PHE A 458 8.11 20.64 -15.88
N GLU A 459 7.86 21.21 -17.05
CA GLU A 459 6.54 21.26 -17.69
C GLU A 459 5.96 19.85 -17.84
N PHE A 460 6.77 18.87 -18.26
CA PHE A 460 6.34 17.47 -18.34
C PHE A 460 5.92 16.91 -16.98
N LEU A 461 6.76 17.05 -15.94
CA LEU A 461 6.46 16.53 -14.60
C LEU A 461 5.28 17.26 -13.94
N PHE A 462 5.19 18.57 -14.14
CA PHE A 462 4.13 19.43 -13.65
C PHE A 462 2.79 19.02 -14.26
N GLU A 463 2.71 18.96 -15.59
CA GLU A 463 1.47 18.63 -16.31
C GLU A 463 1.01 17.18 -16.11
N HIS A 464 1.95 16.23 -15.99
CA HIS A 464 1.62 14.80 -15.82
C HIS A 464 1.54 14.35 -14.35
N SER A 465 1.69 15.27 -13.39
CA SER A 465 1.52 14.96 -11.97
C SER A 465 0.07 14.54 -11.69
N PRO A 466 -0.16 13.43 -10.95
CA PRO A 466 -1.51 12.98 -10.57
C PRO A 466 -2.12 13.78 -9.41
N ILE A 467 -1.41 14.78 -8.90
CA ILE A 467 -1.84 15.68 -7.83
C ILE A 467 -2.00 17.07 -8.43
N GLY A 468 -3.06 17.78 -8.04
CA GLY A 468 -3.28 19.15 -8.45
C GLY A 468 -2.16 20.07 -7.97
N MET A 469 -1.61 20.88 -8.86
CA MET A 469 -0.57 21.85 -8.56
C MET A 469 -0.92 23.19 -9.19
N ALA A 470 -0.62 24.27 -8.47
CA ALA A 470 -0.79 25.62 -8.95
C ALA A 470 0.28 26.56 -8.39
N MET A 471 0.68 27.53 -9.19
CA MET A 471 1.48 28.67 -8.77
C MET A 471 0.56 29.87 -8.65
N VAL A 472 0.65 30.57 -7.52
CA VAL A 472 -0.19 31.73 -7.22
C VAL A 472 0.73 32.91 -6.90
N ASP A 473 0.43 34.09 -7.44
CA ASP A 473 1.14 35.30 -7.05
C ASP A 473 0.80 35.66 -5.60
N PHE A 474 1.84 35.86 -4.77
CA PHE A 474 1.66 36.04 -3.33
C PHE A 474 0.91 37.33 -2.95
N LEU A 475 1.00 38.38 -3.77
CA LEU A 475 0.42 39.68 -3.47
C LEU A 475 -1.03 39.79 -3.96
N THR A 476 -1.29 39.29 -5.16
CA THR A 476 -2.59 39.40 -5.84
C THR A 476 -3.51 38.21 -5.57
N GLY A 477 -2.92 37.03 -5.35
CA GLY A 477 -3.66 35.77 -5.27
C GLY A 477 -4.06 35.21 -6.64
N ASP A 478 -3.54 35.77 -7.73
CA ASP A 478 -3.85 35.35 -9.08
C ASP A 478 -3.09 34.07 -9.45
N PHE A 479 -3.75 33.16 -10.18
CA PHE A 479 -3.09 31.96 -10.67
C PHE A 479 -2.12 32.31 -11.81
N VAL A 480 -0.85 31.99 -11.61
CA VAL A 480 0.21 32.16 -12.60
C VAL A 480 0.31 30.91 -13.47
N GLU A 481 0.24 29.73 -12.85
CA GLU A 481 0.36 28.46 -13.55
C GLU A 481 -0.46 27.36 -12.84
N VAL A 482 -0.95 26.39 -13.59
CA VAL A 482 -1.79 25.29 -13.08
C VAL A 482 -1.62 24.05 -13.94
N ASN A 483 -1.59 22.88 -13.30
CA ASN A 483 -1.42 21.62 -14.01
C ASN A 483 -2.74 20.94 -14.40
N THR A 484 -2.66 20.02 -15.35
CA THR A 484 -3.80 19.25 -15.86
C THR A 484 -4.60 18.54 -14.76
N SER A 485 -3.95 18.02 -13.71
CA SER A 485 -4.68 17.33 -12.62
C SER A 485 -5.62 18.27 -11.86
N LEU A 486 -5.22 19.51 -11.56
CA LEU A 486 -6.09 20.45 -10.88
C LEU A 486 -7.24 20.92 -11.78
N LEU A 487 -6.96 21.12 -13.07
CA LEU A 487 -7.99 21.46 -14.08
C LEU A 487 -9.05 20.36 -14.18
N ASN A 488 -8.64 19.08 -14.16
CA ASN A 488 -9.56 17.95 -14.17
C ASN A 488 -10.46 17.91 -12.92
N SER A 489 -9.90 18.15 -11.73
CA SER A 489 -10.68 18.19 -10.47
C SER A 489 -11.66 19.36 -10.42
N THR A 490 -11.26 20.53 -10.93
CA THR A 490 -12.05 21.77 -10.87
C THR A 490 -12.99 21.94 -12.07
N GLN A 491 -12.78 21.18 -13.15
CA GLN A 491 -13.54 21.19 -14.40
C GLN A 491 -13.44 22.51 -15.21
N TYR A 492 -12.42 23.31 -14.96
CA TYR A 492 -12.10 24.50 -15.76
C TYR A 492 -11.11 24.18 -16.87
N THR A 493 -11.14 24.96 -17.95
CA THR A 493 -10.02 24.99 -18.91
C THR A 493 -8.87 25.86 -18.37
N LYS A 494 -7.64 25.64 -18.85
CA LYS A 494 -6.46 26.43 -18.41
C LYS A 494 -6.68 27.94 -18.60
N GLU A 495 -7.22 28.34 -19.75
CA GLU A 495 -7.50 29.76 -20.08
C GLU A 495 -8.55 30.41 -19.17
N GLU A 496 -9.54 29.63 -18.70
CA GLU A 496 -10.55 30.12 -17.77
C GLU A 496 -9.99 30.19 -16.36
N PHE A 497 -9.24 29.16 -15.93
CA PHE A 497 -8.72 29.05 -14.57
C PHE A 497 -7.68 30.13 -14.25
N LEU A 498 -6.82 30.48 -15.21
CA LEU A 498 -5.82 31.54 -15.03
C LEU A 498 -6.42 32.95 -14.94
N LYS A 499 -7.72 33.13 -15.23
CA LYS A 499 -8.44 34.40 -15.01
C LYS A 499 -9.07 34.49 -13.63
N LEU A 500 -9.00 33.41 -12.85
CA LEU A 500 -9.50 33.35 -11.49
C LEU A 500 -8.39 33.70 -10.51
N SER A 501 -8.79 34.20 -9.35
CA SER A 501 -7.97 34.27 -8.15
C SER A 501 -8.25 33.05 -7.28
N PHE A 502 -7.33 32.72 -6.37
CA PHE A 502 -7.57 31.66 -5.39
C PHE A 502 -8.81 31.95 -4.51
N TRP A 503 -9.19 33.22 -4.36
CA TRP A 503 -10.40 33.65 -3.67
C TRP A 503 -11.69 33.22 -4.40
N ASP A 504 -11.68 33.13 -5.72
CA ASP A 504 -12.88 32.79 -6.51
C ASP A 504 -13.26 31.31 -6.38
N ILE A 505 -12.27 30.44 -6.14
CA ILE A 505 -12.45 29.00 -5.98
C ILE A 505 -12.56 28.57 -4.51
N THR A 506 -12.35 29.49 -3.57
CA THR A 506 -12.38 29.24 -2.13
C THR A 506 -13.71 29.72 -1.53
N PRO A 507 -14.49 28.86 -0.86
CA PRO A 507 -15.72 29.31 -0.19
C PRO A 507 -15.43 30.36 0.90
N PRO A 508 -16.28 31.41 1.05
CA PRO A 508 -16.04 32.51 1.99
C PRO A 508 -15.87 32.10 3.47
N GLU A 509 -16.44 30.96 3.87
CA GLU A 509 -16.33 30.40 5.21
C GLU A 509 -14.89 30.01 5.60
N TYR A 510 -14.01 29.80 4.63
CA TYR A 510 -12.60 29.46 4.85
C TYR A 510 -11.68 30.68 4.95
N GLN A 511 -12.20 31.91 4.78
CA GLN A 511 -11.39 33.14 4.82
C GLN A 511 -10.51 33.27 6.09
N PRO A 512 -10.99 32.99 7.32
CA PRO A 512 -10.13 33.06 8.51
C PRO A 512 -8.96 32.06 8.48
N GLN A 513 -9.18 30.89 7.87
CA GLN A 513 -8.14 29.89 7.69
C GLN A 513 -7.11 30.33 6.65
N GLU A 514 -7.52 31.05 5.60
CA GLU A 514 -6.62 31.61 4.59
C GLU A 514 -5.75 32.73 5.16
N GLU A 515 -6.32 33.61 6.00
CA GLU A 515 -5.55 34.67 6.69
C GLU A 515 -4.44 34.07 7.56
N GLN A 516 -4.75 32.99 8.31
CA GLN A 516 -3.75 32.26 9.09
C GLN A 516 -2.68 31.61 8.20
N GLN A 517 -3.07 31.06 7.04
CA GLN A 517 -2.13 30.46 6.08
C GLN A 517 -1.18 31.51 5.48
N LEU A 518 -1.68 32.71 5.19
CA LEU A 518 -0.86 33.82 4.71
C LEU A 518 0.14 34.30 5.78
N GLU A 519 -0.23 34.28 7.06
CA GLU A 519 0.71 34.53 8.16
C GLU A 519 1.76 33.42 8.31
N ASP A 520 1.35 32.15 8.19
CA ASP A 520 2.27 31.02 8.20
C ASP A 520 3.26 31.08 7.03
N LEU A 521 2.80 31.47 5.84
CA LEU A 521 3.67 31.72 4.69
C LEU A 521 4.69 32.82 4.96
N LYS A 522 4.30 33.94 5.59
CA LYS A 522 5.20 35.04 5.94
C LYS A 522 6.23 34.69 7.00
N THR A 523 5.86 33.85 7.97
CA THR A 523 6.69 33.55 9.14
C THR A 523 7.53 32.28 8.99
N LYS A 524 6.98 31.25 8.35
CA LYS A 524 7.57 29.90 8.20
C LYS A 524 7.95 29.57 6.76
N GLY A 525 7.56 30.39 5.79
CA GLY A 525 7.77 30.12 4.36
C GLY A 525 6.90 29.01 3.78
N SER A 526 5.99 28.43 4.57
CA SER A 526 5.11 27.32 4.17
C SER A 526 3.85 27.22 5.03
N PHE A 527 2.82 26.56 4.52
CA PHE A 527 1.58 26.26 5.24
C PHE A 527 1.05 24.84 4.94
N GLY A 528 0.15 24.37 5.79
CA GLY A 528 -0.52 23.08 5.66
C GLY A 528 0.27 21.90 6.25
N PRO A 529 -0.25 20.67 6.12
CA PRO A 529 -1.43 20.30 5.34
C PRO A 529 -2.75 20.74 6.01
N ASN A 530 -3.60 21.42 5.25
CA ASN A 530 -4.89 21.94 5.70
C ASN A 530 -6.03 21.32 4.89
N ARG A 531 -7.10 20.91 5.57
CA ARG A 531 -8.33 20.45 4.90
C ARG A 531 -9.28 21.62 4.70
N LYS A 532 -9.76 21.80 3.47
CA LYS A 532 -10.81 22.77 3.11
C LYS A 532 -11.60 22.27 1.89
N GLU A 533 -12.48 23.10 1.34
CA GLU A 533 -13.19 22.80 0.10
C GLU A 533 -12.84 23.79 -1.00
N TYR A 534 -12.90 23.32 -2.26
CA TYR A 534 -12.86 24.15 -3.47
C TYR A 534 -14.16 24.06 -4.26
N ILE A 535 -14.41 25.08 -5.08
CA ILE A 535 -15.60 25.20 -5.94
C ILE A 535 -15.22 24.82 -7.37
N ARG A 536 -15.99 23.89 -7.97
CA ARG A 536 -15.87 23.50 -9.39
C ARG A 536 -16.58 24.48 -10.30
N LYS A 537 -16.34 24.38 -11.61
CA LYS A 537 -17.01 25.18 -12.65
C LYS A 537 -18.55 25.06 -12.64
N ASP A 538 -19.07 23.88 -12.29
CA ASP A 538 -20.52 23.64 -12.16
C ASP A 538 -21.12 24.18 -10.84
N GLY A 539 -20.31 24.80 -9.99
CA GLY A 539 -20.69 25.32 -8.68
C GLY A 539 -20.69 24.28 -7.55
N THR A 540 -20.38 23.01 -7.83
CA THR A 540 -20.28 21.98 -6.80
C THR A 540 -19.02 22.16 -5.96
N ARG A 541 -19.11 21.79 -4.67
CA ARG A 541 -17.96 21.82 -3.75
C ARG A 541 -17.29 20.45 -3.69
N PHE A 542 -16.00 20.45 -3.40
CA PHE A 542 -15.26 19.22 -3.13
C PHE A 542 -14.16 19.40 -2.10
N PRO A 543 -13.94 18.36 -1.27
CA PRO A 543 -12.95 18.42 -0.21
C PRO A 543 -11.54 18.29 -0.80
N ILE A 544 -10.64 19.13 -0.31
CA ILE A 544 -9.24 19.15 -0.70
C ILE A 544 -8.31 19.11 0.53
N LEU A 545 -7.11 18.58 0.32
CA LEU A 545 -5.98 18.77 1.23
C LEU A 545 -4.96 19.66 0.53
N ILE A 546 -4.68 20.83 1.11
CA ILE A 546 -3.76 21.82 0.54
C ILE A 546 -2.52 21.99 1.42
N ARG A 547 -1.37 22.14 0.77
CA ARG A 547 -0.11 22.63 1.35
C ARG A 547 0.55 23.55 0.35
N GLY A 548 1.33 24.50 0.83
CA GLY A 548 2.11 25.34 -0.07
C GLY A 548 3.32 25.97 0.59
N PHE A 549 4.21 26.47 -0.24
CA PHE A 549 5.45 27.12 0.16
C PHE A 549 5.77 28.31 -0.73
N ILE A 550 6.46 29.30 -0.18
CA ILE A 550 6.91 30.46 -0.95
C ILE A 550 8.13 30.06 -1.77
N ILE A 551 8.09 30.41 -3.06
CA ILE A 551 9.25 30.43 -3.95
C ILE A 551 9.47 31.85 -4.45
N THR A 552 10.70 32.17 -4.83
CA THR A 552 11.04 33.48 -5.40
C THR A 552 11.49 33.25 -6.83
N ASP A 553 10.81 33.89 -7.78
CA ASP A 553 11.12 33.84 -9.20
C ASP A 553 12.34 34.73 -9.54
N VAL A 554 12.87 34.61 -10.76
CA VAL A 554 14.08 35.30 -11.26
C VAL A 554 13.94 36.82 -11.16
N ASP A 555 12.73 37.36 -11.29
CA ASP A 555 12.40 38.78 -11.13
C ASP A 555 12.21 39.22 -9.66
N SER A 556 12.58 38.39 -8.68
CA SER A 556 12.31 38.61 -7.24
C SER A 556 10.82 38.68 -6.90
N ARG A 557 9.95 38.12 -7.75
CA ARG A 557 8.51 37.98 -7.49
C ARG A 557 8.27 36.80 -6.54
N GLN A 558 7.51 37.02 -5.48
CA GLN A 558 7.13 35.94 -4.55
C GLN A 558 5.92 35.19 -5.09
N LEU A 559 6.09 33.90 -5.33
CA LEU A 559 5.03 33.01 -5.77
C LEU A 559 4.78 31.97 -4.68
N VAL A 560 3.55 31.51 -4.58
CA VAL A 560 3.15 30.41 -3.70
C VAL A 560 2.97 29.17 -4.56
N TRP A 561 3.79 28.15 -4.31
CA TRP A 561 3.61 26.84 -4.90
C TRP A 561 2.61 26.04 -4.07
N GLY A 562 1.41 25.85 -4.60
CA GLY A 562 0.34 25.08 -3.98
C GLY A 562 0.27 23.65 -4.49
N ILE A 563 0.20 22.69 -3.58
CA ILE A 563 -0.10 21.28 -3.87
C ILE A 563 -1.49 20.98 -3.29
N ILE A 564 -2.40 20.57 -4.16
CA ILE A 564 -3.83 20.39 -3.89
C ILE A 564 -4.21 18.94 -4.21
N GLU A 565 -4.56 18.18 -3.18
CA GLU A 565 -5.05 16.82 -3.31
C GLU A 565 -6.57 16.79 -3.20
N ASP A 566 -7.26 16.28 -4.23
CA ASP A 566 -8.70 16.05 -4.22
C ASP A 566 -9.02 14.83 -3.36
N LEU A 567 -9.85 15.03 -2.32
CA LEU A 567 -10.23 13.97 -1.38
C LEU A 567 -11.54 13.28 -1.76
N SER A 568 -12.16 13.64 -2.88
CA SER A 568 -13.47 13.11 -3.32
C SER A 568 -13.48 11.58 -3.43
N GLU A 569 -12.42 10.97 -3.97
CA GLU A 569 -12.32 9.51 -4.12
C GLU A 569 -12.05 8.76 -2.80
N ARG A 570 -11.51 9.44 -1.77
CA ARG A 570 -11.21 8.83 -0.47
C ARG A 570 -12.39 8.86 0.50
N LEU A 571 -13.39 9.70 0.23
CA LEU A 571 -14.58 9.89 1.05
C LEU A 571 -15.81 9.14 0.50
N GLN A 572 -15.68 8.45 -0.64
CA GLN A 572 -16.64 7.48 -1.19
C GLN A 572 -16.26 6.05 -0.80
#